data_AF-A0AAW5QNJ7-F1
#
_entry.id   AF-A0AAW5QNJ7-F1
#
_cell.length_a   1.000
_cell.length_b   1.000
_cell.length_c   1.000
_cell.angle_alpha   90.00
_cell.angle_beta   90.00
_cell.angle_gamma   90.00
#
_symmetry.space_group_name_H-M   'P 1'
#
loop_
_entity.id
_entity.type
_entity.pdbx_description
1 polymer ?
#
loop_
_entity_poly.entity_id
_entity_poly.type
_entity_poly.pdbx_seq_one_letter_code
_entity_poly.pdbx_strand_id
1 'polypeptide(L)'
;MAGLVQPRSVDLDQDGNILVAEAGIGDGNSTLVTVARDGTRTDTAVPGFDALGVAAAADGTPVLAGAAGNTPQVIRLAADGTRTVVPVAGLVYSTGVAVDPTDAITVSYLEGSSTTSASHVVRLVPNPAPEPEPEPVPQPAPGFGSSGSSG
;
A
#
# COMPACT_ATOMS: atom_id res chain seq x y z
N MET A 1 -4.63 15.49 27.30
CA MET A 1 -4.62 14.64 26.09
C MET A 1 -5.07 15.49 24.93
N ALA A 2 -4.30 15.56 23.85
CA ALA A 2 -4.83 16.10 22.59
C ALA A 2 -5.87 15.10 22.05
N GLY A 3 -6.99 15.61 21.55
CA GLY A 3 -8.03 14.78 20.95
C GLY A 3 -7.58 14.17 19.62
N LEU A 4 -8.45 13.35 19.02
CA LEU A 4 -8.22 12.89 17.65
C LEU A 4 -8.44 14.03 16.64
N VAL A 5 -7.62 14.08 15.60
CA VAL A 5 -7.69 15.01 14.48
C VAL A 5 -8.12 14.24 13.24
N GLN A 6 -9.36 14.48 12.78
CA GLN A 6 -9.93 13.86 11.57
C GLN A 6 -9.75 12.34 11.49
N PRO A 7 -10.20 11.56 12.51
CA PRO A 7 -10.14 10.11 12.43
C PRO A 7 -11.00 9.60 11.27
N ARG A 8 -10.41 8.80 10.39
CA ARG A 8 -11.07 8.24 9.19
C ARG A 8 -11.48 6.79 9.37
N SER A 9 -10.66 6.03 10.09
CA SER A 9 -10.80 4.59 10.25
C SER A 9 -10.18 4.13 11.56
N VAL A 10 -10.69 3.02 12.09
CA VAL A 10 -10.23 2.37 13.31
C VAL A 10 -10.23 0.87 13.11
N ASP A 11 -9.23 0.19 13.68
CA ASP A 11 -9.17 -1.27 13.75
C ASP A 11 -8.53 -1.74 15.06
N LEU A 12 -8.65 -3.03 15.35
CA LEU A 12 -8.04 -3.71 16.50
C LEU A 12 -7.04 -4.76 16.04
N ASP A 13 -5.85 -4.80 16.66
CA ASP A 13 -4.94 -5.93 16.50
C ASP A 13 -5.24 -7.09 17.46
N GLN A 14 -4.49 -8.19 17.33
CA GLN A 14 -4.70 -9.40 18.15
C GLN A 14 -4.30 -9.21 19.63
N ASP A 15 -3.43 -8.24 19.93
CA ASP A 15 -3.05 -7.88 21.30
C ASP A 15 -4.10 -6.97 21.97
N GLY A 16 -5.04 -6.46 21.18
CA GLY A 16 -6.12 -5.58 21.59
C GLY A 16 -5.71 -4.11 21.60
N ASN A 17 -4.66 -3.73 20.89
CA ASN A 17 -4.34 -2.34 20.63
C ASN A 17 -5.30 -1.77 19.58
N ILE A 18 -5.68 -0.51 19.76
CA ILE A 18 -6.54 0.23 18.83
C ILE A 18 -5.64 0.99 17.86
N LEU A 19 -5.82 0.78 16.57
CA LEU A 19 -5.16 1.52 15.50
C LEU A 19 -6.15 2.52 14.92
N VAL A 20 -5.77 3.78 14.77
CA VAL A 20 -6.59 4.84 14.19
C VAL A 20 -5.83 5.54 13.08
N ALA A 21 -6.40 5.59 11.88
CA ALA A 21 -5.91 6.45 10.81
C ALA A 21 -6.46 7.87 10.99
N GLU A 22 -5.58 8.81 11.29
CA GLU A 22 -5.85 10.25 11.32
C GLU A 22 -5.35 10.87 10.02
N ALA A 23 -6.25 11.28 9.15
CA ALA A 23 -5.87 11.85 7.86
C ALA A 23 -5.72 13.36 7.97
N GLY A 24 -4.57 13.91 7.58
CA GLY A 24 -4.41 15.34 7.29
C GLY A 24 -4.89 15.65 5.87
N ILE A 25 -6.18 15.44 5.60
CA ILE A 25 -6.76 15.62 4.27
C ILE A 25 -6.46 17.04 3.77
N GLY A 26 -5.67 17.14 2.71
CA GLY A 26 -5.32 18.40 2.05
C GLY A 26 -3.94 18.97 2.40
N ASP A 27 -3.28 18.50 3.46
CA ASP A 27 -1.85 18.74 3.69
C ASP A 27 -0.98 17.54 3.27
N GLY A 28 -1.62 16.40 3.01
CA GLY A 28 -0.99 15.18 2.52
C GLY A 28 -0.27 14.42 3.63
N ASN A 29 -0.50 14.67 4.91
CA ASN A 29 0.20 13.99 6.01
C ASN A 29 -0.80 13.32 6.94
N SER A 30 -0.61 12.04 7.20
CA SER A 30 -1.44 11.32 8.16
C SER A 30 -0.66 10.98 9.41
N THR A 31 -1.38 10.62 10.47
CA THR A 31 -0.82 10.01 11.67
C THR A 31 -1.52 8.68 11.89
N LEU A 32 -0.73 7.63 12.13
CA LEU A 32 -1.26 6.40 12.72
C LEU A 32 -1.19 6.56 14.24
N VAL A 33 -2.34 6.55 14.89
CA VAL A 33 -2.42 6.52 16.34
C VAL A 33 -2.61 5.08 16.79
N THR A 34 -1.74 4.63 17.69
CA THR A 34 -1.88 3.35 18.36
C THR A 34 -2.18 3.60 19.83
N VAL A 35 -3.30 3.06 20.32
CA VAL A 35 -3.66 3.09 21.75
C VAL A 35 -3.57 1.66 22.27
N ALA A 36 -2.59 1.43 23.13
CA ALA A 36 -2.40 0.15 23.79
C ALA A 36 -3.51 -0.11 24.83
N ARG A 37 -3.66 -1.37 25.24
CA ARG A 37 -4.69 -1.80 26.19
C ARG A 37 -4.60 -1.12 27.56
N ASP A 38 -3.40 -0.70 27.96
CA ASP A 38 -3.16 0.06 29.19
C ASP A 38 -3.47 1.57 29.05
N GLY A 39 -3.91 2.00 27.85
CA GLY A 39 -4.22 3.38 27.51
C GLY A 39 -3.02 4.18 26.99
N THR A 40 -1.83 3.58 26.86
CA THR A 40 -0.65 4.24 26.31
C THR A 40 -0.88 4.58 24.84
N ARG A 41 -0.70 5.85 24.48
CA ARG A 41 -0.87 6.36 23.12
C ARG A 41 0.49 6.59 22.46
N THR A 42 0.64 6.10 21.23
CA THR A 42 1.78 6.36 20.35
C THR A 42 1.29 6.92 19.03
N ASP A 43 1.93 8.01 18.57
CA ASP A 43 1.59 8.68 17.32
C ASP A 43 2.74 8.47 16.33
N THR A 44 2.47 7.80 15.22
CA THR A 44 3.44 7.54 14.15
C THR A 44 3.12 8.40 12.94
N ALA A 45 4.03 9.30 12.58
CA ALA A 45 3.84 10.19 11.44
C ALA A 45 3.91 9.42 10.10
N VAL A 46 2.98 9.74 9.20
CA VAL A 46 2.89 9.17 7.86
C VAL A 46 2.91 10.35 6.83
N PRO A 47 4.04 11.08 6.69
CA PRO A 47 4.15 12.24 5.78
C PRO A 47 3.94 11.91 4.29
N GLY A 48 3.24 12.76 3.55
CA GLY A 48 2.98 12.53 2.11
C GLY A 48 2.01 11.39 1.80
N PHE A 49 1.16 11.01 2.74
CA PHE A 49 0.10 10.02 2.57
C PHE A 49 -1.19 10.44 3.28
N ASP A 50 -2.32 10.33 2.60
CA ASP A 50 -3.68 10.56 3.11
C ASP A 50 -4.32 9.20 3.44
N ALA A 51 -4.28 8.80 4.71
CA ALA A 51 -4.76 7.50 5.19
C ALA A 51 -6.28 7.49 5.38
N LEU A 52 -6.99 6.77 4.52
CA LEU A 52 -8.46 6.69 4.56
C LEU A 52 -8.97 5.42 5.27
N GLY A 53 -8.16 4.37 5.29
CA GLY A 53 -8.43 3.11 5.99
C GLY A 53 -7.21 2.60 6.74
N VAL A 54 -7.44 1.92 7.86
CA VAL A 54 -6.43 1.14 8.59
C VAL A 54 -6.94 -0.27 8.85
N ALA A 55 -6.03 -1.24 8.79
CA ALA A 55 -6.25 -2.60 9.27
C ALA A 55 -4.97 -3.15 9.91
N ALA A 56 -5.11 -3.98 10.94
CA ALA A 56 -3.99 -4.71 11.52
C ALA A 56 -3.78 -6.03 10.77
N ALA A 57 -2.55 -6.29 10.32
CA ALA A 57 -2.17 -7.62 9.86
C ALA A 57 -2.07 -8.60 11.04
N ALA A 58 -1.98 -9.90 10.74
CA ALA A 58 -1.93 -10.95 11.76
C ALA A 58 -0.73 -10.85 12.71
N ASP A 59 0.35 -10.21 12.28
CA ASP A 59 1.56 -9.92 13.05
C ASP A 59 1.51 -8.56 13.78
N GLY A 60 0.39 -7.85 13.71
CA GLY A 60 0.21 -6.50 14.27
C GLY A 60 0.71 -5.37 13.36
N THR A 61 1.29 -5.68 12.19
CA THR A 61 1.75 -4.65 11.26
C THR A 61 0.57 -3.84 10.71
N PRO A 62 0.56 -2.50 10.86
CA PRO A 62 -0.47 -1.66 10.28
C PRO A 62 -0.44 -1.67 8.75
N VAL A 63 -1.59 -1.90 8.14
CA VAL A 63 -1.85 -1.74 6.71
C VAL A 63 -2.77 -0.54 6.51
N LEU A 64 -2.34 0.42 5.71
CA LEU A 64 -3.09 1.64 5.42
C LEU A 64 -3.50 1.67 3.95
N ALA A 65 -4.76 2.02 3.68
CA ALA A 65 -5.24 2.34 2.34
C ALA A 65 -5.53 3.83 2.25
N GLY A 66 -5.07 4.46 1.18
CA GLY A 66 -5.11 5.90 1.04
C GLY A 66 -4.58 6.37 -0.31
N ALA A 67 -3.98 7.55 -0.32
CA ALA A 67 -3.29 8.10 -1.48
C ALA A 67 -2.01 8.84 -1.07
N ALA A 68 -0.99 8.83 -1.94
CA ALA A 68 0.06 9.87 -1.90
C ALA A 68 -0.20 10.85 -3.04
N GLY A 69 -0.57 12.08 -2.68
CA GLY A 69 -1.14 13.01 -3.64
C GLY A 69 -2.37 12.41 -4.31
N ASN A 70 -2.36 12.32 -5.64
CA ASN A 70 -3.49 11.78 -6.42
C ASN A 70 -3.33 10.29 -6.79
N THR A 71 -2.34 9.60 -6.22
CA THR A 71 -2.07 8.19 -6.53
C THR A 71 -2.60 7.30 -5.41
N PRO A 72 -3.69 6.54 -5.62
CA PRO A 72 -4.21 5.59 -4.65
C PRO A 72 -3.23 4.45 -4.41
N GLN A 73 -3.09 4.05 -3.16
CA GLN A 73 -2.12 3.03 -2.77
C GLN A 73 -2.48 2.39 -1.43
N VAL A 74 -1.93 1.19 -1.25
CA VAL A 74 -1.92 0.46 0.01
C VAL A 74 -0.48 0.37 0.48
N ILE A 75 -0.25 0.65 1.76
CA ILE A 75 1.08 0.53 2.36
C ILE A 75 1.03 -0.33 3.62
N ARG A 76 2.13 -1.03 3.89
CA ARG A 76 2.47 -1.52 5.22
C ARG A 76 3.36 -0.49 5.90
N LEU A 77 3.09 -0.21 7.18
CA LEU A 77 3.86 0.75 7.98
C LEU A 77 4.65 -0.02 9.04
N ALA A 78 5.97 0.08 9.00
CA ALA A 78 6.83 -0.44 10.05
C ALA A 78 6.80 0.48 11.28
N ALA A 79 7.17 -0.06 12.44
CA ALA A 79 7.19 0.69 13.71
C ALA A 79 8.14 1.90 13.71
N ASP A 80 9.15 1.91 12.83
CA ASP A 80 10.07 3.04 12.63
C ASP A 80 9.52 4.12 11.67
N GLY A 81 8.29 3.94 11.16
CA GLY A 81 7.64 4.82 10.20
C GLY A 81 8.00 4.54 8.73
N THR A 82 8.86 3.56 8.46
CA THR A 82 9.19 3.13 7.10
C THR A 82 7.96 2.50 6.42
N ARG A 83 7.78 2.79 5.13
CA ARG A 83 6.63 2.31 4.35
C ARG A 83 7.05 1.34 3.28
N THR A 84 6.25 0.31 3.09
CA THR A 84 6.33 -0.58 1.94
C THR A 84 5.02 -0.52 1.18
N VAL A 85 5.09 -0.12 -0.10
CA VAL A 85 3.91 -0.12 -0.99
C VAL A 85 3.55 -1.56 -1.33
N VAL A 86 2.30 -1.92 -1.11
CA VAL A 86 1.75 -3.21 -1.54
C VAL A 86 1.39 -3.09 -3.02
N PRO A 87 1.93 -3.96 -3.90
CA PRO A 87 1.67 -3.87 -5.34
C PRO A 87 0.22 -4.27 -5.64
N VAL A 88 -0.57 -3.28 -6.03
CA VAL A 88 -2.01 -3.39 -6.28
C VAL A 88 -2.36 -2.56 -7.51
N ALA A 89 -3.18 -3.10 -8.41
CA ALA A 89 -3.60 -2.42 -9.63
C ALA A 89 -5.09 -2.04 -9.56
N GLY A 90 -5.48 -1.00 -10.29
CA GLY A 90 -6.89 -0.62 -10.46
C GLY A 90 -7.53 0.13 -9.29
N LEU A 91 -6.75 0.57 -8.29
CA LEU A 91 -7.29 1.44 -7.24
C LEU A 91 -7.52 2.86 -7.77
N VAL A 92 -8.72 3.39 -7.53
CA VAL A 92 -9.12 4.74 -7.95
C VAL A 92 -9.37 5.67 -6.77
N TYR A 93 -10.12 5.23 -5.75
CA TYR A 93 -10.31 6.01 -4.52
C TYR A 93 -10.65 5.08 -3.35
N SER A 94 -9.64 4.68 -2.57
CA SER A 94 -9.86 3.76 -1.45
C SER A 94 -10.73 4.38 -0.36
N THR A 95 -11.60 3.56 0.24
CA THR A 95 -12.50 3.95 1.33
C THR A 95 -12.34 3.09 2.58
N GLY A 96 -11.64 1.97 2.47
CA GLY A 96 -11.44 1.03 3.56
C GLY A 96 -10.46 -0.08 3.17
N VAL A 97 -9.93 -0.75 4.18
CA VAL A 97 -9.01 -1.87 4.04
C VAL A 97 -9.29 -2.90 5.12
N ALA A 98 -9.08 -4.16 4.81
CA ALA A 98 -9.11 -5.27 5.75
C ALA A 98 -7.97 -6.24 5.41
N VAL A 99 -7.44 -6.92 6.43
CA VAL A 99 -6.44 -7.98 6.27
C VAL A 99 -7.01 -9.26 6.86
N ASP A 100 -6.98 -10.35 6.10
CA ASP A 100 -7.41 -11.66 6.60
C ASP A 100 -6.28 -12.37 7.35
N PRO A 101 -6.56 -13.45 8.12
CA PRO A 101 -5.53 -14.19 8.85
C PRO A 101 -4.46 -14.84 7.97
N THR A 102 -4.67 -14.93 6.66
CA THR A 102 -3.68 -15.41 5.68
C THR A 102 -2.86 -14.27 5.06
N ASP A 103 -2.97 -13.07 5.65
CA ASP A 103 -2.33 -11.82 5.22
C ASP A 103 -2.79 -11.31 3.85
N ALA A 104 -3.94 -11.77 3.36
CA ALA A 104 -4.52 -11.21 2.14
C ALA A 104 -5.26 -9.91 2.45
N ILE A 105 -4.99 -8.90 1.63
CA ILE A 105 -5.53 -7.56 1.81
C ILE A 105 -6.78 -7.41 0.95
N THR A 106 -7.86 -6.91 1.52
CA THR A 106 -9.07 -6.52 0.79
C THR A 106 -9.25 -5.01 0.91
N VAL A 107 -9.47 -4.32 -0.22
CA VAL A 107 -9.70 -2.88 -0.24
C VAL A 107 -11.05 -2.59 -0.83
N SER A 108 -11.80 -1.69 -0.19
CA SER A 108 -12.96 -1.07 -0.79
C SER A 108 -12.54 0.24 -1.47
N TYR A 109 -13.07 0.50 -2.65
CA TYR A 109 -12.80 1.74 -3.37
C TYR A 109 -14.03 2.21 -4.16
N LEU A 110 -14.04 3.51 -4.45
CA LEU A 110 -14.97 4.11 -5.39
C LEU A 110 -14.32 4.20 -6.75
N GLU A 111 -15.07 3.82 -7.79
CA GLU A 111 -14.71 4.02 -9.19
C GLU A 111 -15.70 5.01 -9.82
N GLY A 112 -15.21 5.98 -10.59
CA GLY A 112 -16.04 6.99 -11.24
C GLY A 112 -16.09 8.36 -10.52
N SER A 113 -17.04 9.20 -10.93
CA SER A 113 -17.23 10.57 -10.40
C SER A 113 -18.21 10.60 -9.23
N SER A 114 -18.28 11.70 -8.47
CA SER A 114 -19.27 11.93 -7.39
C SER A 114 -20.73 11.68 -7.79
N THR A 115 -21.06 11.72 -9.09
CA THR A 115 -22.40 11.46 -9.63
C THR A 115 -22.59 10.09 -10.27
N THR A 116 -21.51 9.32 -10.45
CA THR A 116 -21.51 8.03 -11.16
C THR A 116 -20.67 6.98 -10.44
N SER A 117 -20.50 7.14 -9.12
CA SER A 117 -19.62 6.29 -8.33
C SER A 117 -20.16 4.87 -8.23
N ALA A 118 -19.39 3.88 -8.67
CA ALA A 118 -19.58 2.48 -8.34
C ALA A 118 -18.69 2.13 -7.14
N SER A 119 -19.23 1.37 -6.18
CA SER A 119 -18.45 0.87 -5.04
C SER A 119 -17.96 -0.55 -5.33
N HIS A 120 -16.66 -0.76 -5.18
CA HIS A 120 -16.02 -2.05 -5.39
C HIS A 120 -15.35 -2.52 -4.10
N VAL A 121 -15.36 -3.82 -3.87
CA VAL A 121 -14.57 -4.50 -2.83
C VAL A 121 -13.74 -5.54 -3.53
N VAL A 122 -12.42 -5.37 -3.51
CA VAL A 122 -11.50 -6.26 -4.22
C VAL A 122 -10.53 -6.85 -3.23
N ARG A 123 -10.47 -8.19 -3.21
CA ARG A 123 -9.39 -8.92 -2.54
C ARG A 123 -8.15 -8.84 -3.41
N LEU A 124 -7.14 -8.16 -2.91
CA LEU A 124 -5.88 -7.96 -3.57
C LEU A 124 -5.09 -9.26 -3.51
N VAL A 125 -4.71 -9.73 -4.69
CA VAL A 125 -3.65 -10.73 -4.83
C VAL A 125 -2.37 -9.93 -5.01
N PRO A 126 -1.37 -10.03 -4.09
CA PRO A 126 -0.10 -9.37 -4.26
C PRO A 126 0.44 -9.69 -5.65
N ASN A 127 0.70 -8.66 -6.46
CA ASN A 127 1.21 -8.89 -7.80
C ASN A 127 2.54 -9.66 -7.65
N PRO A 128 2.70 -10.85 -8.26
CA PRO A 128 3.96 -11.57 -8.16
C PRO A 128 5.08 -10.67 -8.67
N ALA A 129 6.21 -10.69 -7.97
CA ALA A 129 7.38 -9.90 -8.37
C ALA A 129 7.66 -10.13 -9.87
N PRO A 130 7.99 -9.08 -10.65
CA PRO A 130 8.31 -9.25 -12.05
C PRO A 130 9.41 -10.32 -12.19
N GLU A 131 9.14 -11.33 -13.00
CA GLU A 131 10.08 -12.41 -13.28
C GLU A 131 11.39 -11.78 -13.80
N PRO A 132 12.58 -12.20 -13.32
CA PRO A 132 13.83 -11.61 -13.78
C PRO A 132 13.93 -11.71 -15.29
N GLU A 133 14.23 -10.59 -15.96
CA GLU A 133 14.37 -10.53 -17.40
C GLU A 133 15.44 -11.55 -17.84
N PRO A 134 15.16 -12.44 -18.81
CA PRO A 134 16.12 -13.44 -19.23
C PRO A 134 17.40 -12.77 -19.74
N GLU A 135 18.57 -13.25 -19.29
CA GLU A 135 19.85 -12.70 -19.71
C GLU A 135 19.93 -12.67 -21.25
N PRO A 136 20.44 -11.57 -21.85
CA PRO A 136 20.56 -11.47 -23.30
C PRO A 136 21.45 -12.59 -23.83
N VAL A 137 20.90 -13.41 -24.73
CA VAL A 137 21.65 -14.49 -25.38
C VAL A 137 22.85 -13.87 -26.13
N PRO A 138 24.09 -14.35 -25.91
CA PRO A 138 25.25 -13.85 -26.63
C PRO A 138 25.03 -13.97 -28.15
N GLN A 139 25.11 -12.85 -28.87
CA GLN A 139 25.05 -12.87 -30.32
C GLN A 139 26.27 -13.61 -30.89
N PRO A 140 26.11 -14.49 -31.90
CA PRO A 140 27.25 -15.10 -32.58
C PRO A 140 28.12 -13.99 -33.20
N ALA A 141 29.43 -14.07 -32.95
CA ALA A 141 30.39 -13.14 -33.54
C ALA A 141 30.27 -13.16 -35.08
N PRO A 142 30.32 -12.01 -35.77
CA PRO A 142 30.31 -11.98 -37.23
C PRO A 142 31.48 -12.80 -37.78
N GLY A 143 31.15 -13.86 -38.52
CA GLY A 143 32.14 -14.67 -39.22
C GLY A 143 32.80 -13.85 -40.31
N PHE A 144 34.11 -13.65 -40.22
CA PHE A 144 34.89 -13.06 -41.31
C PHE A 144 34.90 -14.04 -42.49
N GLY A 145 34.11 -13.73 -43.52
CA GLY A 145 34.13 -14.46 -44.78
C GLY A 145 35.46 -14.25 -45.50
N SER A 146 36.21 -15.33 -45.71
CA SER A 146 37.38 -15.33 -46.61
C SER A 146 36.92 -15.05 -48.04
N SER A 147 37.35 -13.93 -48.60
CA SER A 147 37.23 -13.63 -50.02
C SER A 147 38.12 -14.59 -50.83
N GLY A 148 37.51 -15.49 -51.59
CA GLY A 148 38.19 -16.27 -52.62
C GLY A 148 38.56 -15.36 -53.79
N SER A 149 39.84 -15.36 -54.18
CA SER A 149 40.33 -14.74 -55.40
C SER A 149 40.29 -15.79 -56.51
N SER A 150 39.45 -15.58 -57.52
CA SER A 150 39.45 -16.36 -58.77
C SER A 150 40.65 -15.96 -59.63
N GLY A 151 41.35 -16.96 -60.17
CA GLY A 151 42.27 -16.81 -61.32
C GLY A 151 41.55 -16.99 -62.64
#